data_AF-A0A8T6BY67-F1
#
_entry.id   AF-A0A8T6BY67-F1
#
_cell.length_a   1.000
_cell.length_b   1.000
_cell.length_c   1.000
_cell.angle_alpha   90.00
_cell.angle_beta   90.00
_cell.angle_gamma   90.00
#
_symmetry.space_group_name_H-M   'P 1'
#
loop_
_entity.id
_entity.type
_entity.pdbx_description
1 polymer ?
#
loop_
_entity_poly.entity_id
_entity_poly.type
_entity_poly.pdbx_seq_one_letter_code
_entity_poly.pdbx_strand_id
1 'polypeptide(L)'
;PVPTIAAVNGYALGGGCECVLATDYRLATPDLRIGLPETKLGIMPGFGGSVRMPRMLGADSALEIIAAGKDVGADQALKIGLVDGVVKAEKLVEGAKAILRQAINGDLDWKAKRQPKLEPLKLSKIEATMSFTIAKGMVAQTAGKHYPAPITAVKTIEAAARFGREEALNLENKSFVPLAHTNEARALVGIFLNDQYVKGKAKKLTKDIETPKQAAVLGAGIMGGGIAYQSAWKGVPVIMKDINDKSLTLGMTEAAKLLNKQLERGKIDGLKLAGVISTIHPTLDYAGFDRVDVVVEAVVENPKVKKAVLAETEQKVRPDTVLASNTSTIPISELANALERPENFCGMHFFNPVHRMPLVEIIRGEKSSDETIAKVVAWASKMGKTPIVVNDCPGFFVNRVLFP
;
A
#
# COMPACT_ATOMS: atom_id res chain seq x y z
N PRO A 1 0.98 40.64 3.65
CA PRO A 1 -0.38 40.70 3.05
C PRO A 1 -0.30 40.58 1.51
N VAL A 2 0.05 39.39 1.02
CA VAL A 2 0.39 39.11 -0.39
C VAL A 2 -0.36 37.84 -0.86
N PRO A 3 -0.71 37.69 -2.16
CA PRO A 3 -1.17 36.41 -2.70
C PRO A 3 -0.11 35.32 -2.56
N THR A 4 -0.55 34.10 -2.27
CA THR A 4 0.34 32.94 -2.07
C THR A 4 -0.15 31.73 -2.87
N ILE A 5 0.77 30.95 -3.41
CA ILE A 5 0.47 29.72 -4.16
C ILE A 5 1.46 28.61 -3.78
N ALA A 6 0.97 27.38 -3.66
CA ALA A 6 1.77 26.18 -3.59
C ALA A 6 1.81 25.45 -4.94
N ALA A 7 3.02 25.24 -5.48
CA ALA A 7 3.26 24.37 -6.63
C ALA A 7 3.62 22.96 -6.11
N VAL A 8 2.70 22.01 -6.25
CA VAL A 8 2.75 20.71 -5.58
C VAL A 8 3.13 19.60 -6.56
N ASN A 9 4.33 19.04 -6.41
CA ASN A 9 4.81 17.90 -7.18
C ASN A 9 4.82 16.63 -6.32
N GLY A 10 4.27 15.53 -6.84
CA GLY A 10 4.28 14.23 -6.18
C GLY A 10 3.47 14.18 -4.88
N TYR A 11 4.11 13.85 -3.76
CA TYR A 11 3.42 13.58 -2.49
C TYR A 11 3.35 14.80 -1.58
N ALA A 12 2.15 15.13 -1.09
CA ALA A 12 1.91 16.14 -0.07
C ALA A 12 1.01 15.57 1.04
N LEU A 13 1.59 14.81 1.97
CA LEU A 13 0.85 14.11 3.02
C LEU A 13 1.06 14.75 4.39
N GLY A 14 0.04 14.67 5.24
CA GLY A 14 0.06 15.18 6.62
C GLY A 14 0.42 16.66 6.67
N GLY A 15 1.45 17.01 7.46
CA GLY A 15 1.96 18.40 7.53
C GLY A 15 2.33 19.02 6.18
N GLY A 16 2.72 18.22 5.17
CA GLY A 16 2.91 18.69 3.80
C GLY A 16 1.60 19.18 3.15
N CYS A 17 0.50 18.44 3.36
CA CYS A 17 -0.84 18.90 2.97
C CYS A 17 -1.24 20.15 3.77
N GLU A 18 -1.03 20.17 5.08
CA GLU A 18 -1.40 21.30 5.94
C GLU A 18 -0.66 22.59 5.55
N CYS A 19 0.60 22.48 5.12
CA CYS A 19 1.38 23.57 4.57
C CYS A 19 0.72 24.14 3.30
N VAL A 20 0.36 23.30 2.33
CA VAL A 20 -0.25 23.80 1.08
C VAL A 20 -1.67 24.36 1.32
N LEU A 21 -2.41 23.85 2.31
CA LEU A 21 -3.70 24.41 2.72
C LEU A 21 -3.56 25.83 3.31
N ALA A 22 -2.39 26.22 3.82
CA ALA A 22 -2.16 27.58 4.32
C ALA A 22 -2.20 28.62 3.19
N THR A 23 -1.69 28.27 2.00
CA THR A 23 -1.62 29.16 0.82
C THR A 23 -3.00 29.45 0.19
N ASP A 24 -3.11 30.50 -0.61
CA ASP A 24 -4.40 30.88 -1.24
C ASP A 24 -4.75 29.93 -2.40
N TYR A 25 -3.76 29.63 -3.24
CA TYR A 25 -3.89 28.75 -4.41
C TYR A 25 -2.99 27.52 -4.33
N ARG A 26 -3.36 26.44 -5.02
CA ARG A 26 -2.57 25.21 -5.18
C ARG A 26 -2.63 24.75 -6.63
N LEU A 27 -1.48 24.54 -7.25
CA LEU A 27 -1.33 23.94 -8.57
C LEU A 27 -0.57 22.64 -8.44
N ALA A 28 -1.02 21.56 -9.07
CA ALA A 28 -0.42 20.23 -8.88
C ALA A 28 -0.03 19.53 -10.18
N THR A 29 0.73 18.45 -10.05
CA THR A 29 1.09 17.54 -11.15
C THR A 29 0.16 16.31 -11.23
N PRO A 30 0.08 15.59 -12.38
CA PRO A 30 -0.81 14.44 -12.53
C PRO A 30 -0.48 13.27 -11.58
N ASP A 31 0.78 13.16 -11.13
CA ASP A 31 1.26 12.17 -10.17
C ASP A 31 0.98 12.55 -8.70
N LEU A 32 0.22 13.62 -8.44
CA LEU A 32 -0.12 14.08 -7.09
C LEU A 32 -0.75 12.97 -6.24
N ARG A 33 -0.26 12.85 -5.01
CA ARG A 33 -0.96 12.19 -3.90
C ARG A 33 -0.99 13.13 -2.69
N ILE A 34 -2.17 13.60 -2.33
CA ILE A 34 -2.36 14.60 -1.26
C ILE A 34 -3.43 14.15 -0.27
N GLY A 35 -3.21 14.39 1.02
CA GLY A 35 -4.17 14.01 2.05
C GLY A 35 -3.63 14.09 3.47
N LEU A 36 -4.47 13.71 4.42
CA LEU A 36 -4.21 13.79 5.86
C LEU A 36 -4.32 12.40 6.49
N PRO A 37 -3.23 11.60 6.50
CA PRO A 37 -3.23 10.22 7.00
C PRO A 37 -3.00 10.08 8.52
N GLU A 38 -3.04 11.17 9.29
CA GLU A 38 -2.68 11.24 10.71
C GLU A 38 -3.41 10.23 11.59
N THR A 39 -4.68 9.94 11.29
CA THR A 39 -5.48 8.98 12.06
C THR A 39 -4.95 7.55 11.97
N LYS A 40 -4.18 7.21 10.93
CA LYS A 40 -3.45 5.94 10.81
C LYS A 40 -2.28 5.83 11.78
N LEU A 41 -1.83 6.95 12.35
CA LEU A 41 -0.81 7.04 13.39
C LEU A 41 -1.41 7.30 14.79
N GLY A 42 -2.74 7.21 14.92
CA GLY A 42 -3.43 7.44 16.19
C GLY A 42 -3.47 8.91 16.63
N ILE A 43 -3.16 9.83 15.74
CA ILE A 43 -3.24 11.29 15.97
C ILE A 43 -4.23 11.93 14.98
N MET A 44 -4.39 13.25 15.05
CA MET A 44 -5.18 14.02 14.08
C MET A 44 -4.30 15.10 13.42
N PRO A 45 -4.77 15.79 12.37
CA PRO A 45 -4.06 16.96 11.85
C PRO A 45 -3.80 17.98 12.96
N GLY A 46 -2.58 18.51 13.03
CA GLY A 46 -2.12 19.35 14.14
C GLY A 46 -1.58 20.73 13.74
N PHE A 47 -1.52 21.01 12.43
CA PHE A 47 -1.06 22.28 11.87
C PHE A 47 -2.18 23.01 11.11
N GLY A 48 -3.43 22.83 11.55
CA GLY A 48 -4.63 23.45 11.00
C GLY A 48 -5.29 22.69 9.86
N GLY A 49 -4.95 21.43 9.63
CA GLY A 49 -5.60 20.56 8.64
C GLY A 49 -7.08 20.34 8.93
N SER A 50 -7.44 20.11 10.20
CA SER A 50 -8.85 19.96 10.62
C SER A 50 -9.61 21.28 10.60
N VAL A 51 -8.90 22.40 10.50
CA VAL A 51 -9.49 23.74 10.38
C VAL A 51 -9.70 24.13 8.92
N ARG A 52 -8.64 24.05 8.10
CA ARG A 52 -8.62 24.57 6.73
C ARG A 52 -9.33 23.64 5.75
N MET A 53 -9.12 22.33 5.84
CA MET A 53 -9.69 21.38 4.87
C MET A 53 -11.23 21.40 4.87
N PRO A 54 -11.94 21.36 6.03
CA PRO A 54 -13.40 21.44 6.04
C PRO A 54 -13.96 22.75 5.47
N ARG A 55 -13.23 23.85 5.65
CA ARG A 55 -13.60 25.19 5.13
C ARG A 55 -13.31 25.37 3.64
N MET A 56 -12.43 24.54 3.08
CA MET A 56 -12.10 24.57 1.65
C MET A 56 -12.93 23.59 0.83
N LEU A 57 -13.09 22.35 1.32
CA LEU A 57 -13.69 21.24 0.56
C LEU A 57 -15.16 21.00 0.93
N GLY A 58 -15.66 21.68 1.98
CA GLY A 58 -16.88 21.31 2.68
C GLY A 58 -16.63 20.22 3.74
N ALA A 59 -17.59 20.09 4.67
CA ALA A 59 -17.45 19.18 5.80
C ALA A 59 -17.35 17.71 5.38
N ASP A 60 -18.23 17.24 4.50
CA ASP A 60 -18.30 15.80 4.16
C ASP A 60 -17.01 15.28 3.53
N SER A 61 -16.52 15.94 2.48
CA SER A 61 -15.27 15.57 1.81
C SER A 61 -14.06 15.60 2.75
N ALA A 62 -13.99 16.61 3.63
CA ALA A 62 -12.90 16.73 4.59
C ALA A 62 -12.96 15.66 5.69
N LEU A 63 -14.16 15.36 6.22
CA LEU A 63 -14.37 14.32 7.21
C LEU A 63 -14.01 12.95 6.65
N GLU A 64 -14.39 12.67 5.39
CA GLU A 64 -14.04 11.43 4.71
C GLU A 64 -12.51 11.29 4.54
N ILE A 65 -11.81 12.38 4.22
CA ILE A 65 -10.34 12.38 4.07
C ILE A 65 -9.65 12.16 5.42
N ILE A 66 -9.99 12.98 6.42
CA ILE A 66 -9.30 13.02 7.71
C ILE A 66 -9.61 11.77 8.53
N ALA A 67 -10.88 11.40 8.67
CA ALA A 67 -11.27 10.30 9.55
C ALA A 67 -10.76 8.95 9.03
N ALA A 68 -10.77 8.73 7.71
CA ALA A 68 -10.22 7.52 7.10
C ALA A 68 -8.70 7.56 6.90
N GLY A 69 -8.07 8.72 7.11
CA GLY A 69 -6.64 8.91 6.87
C GLY A 69 -6.24 8.67 5.42
N LYS A 70 -7.11 9.01 4.46
CA LYS A 70 -6.90 8.71 3.03
C LYS A 70 -6.17 9.84 2.31
N ASP A 71 -5.45 9.46 1.26
CA ASP A 71 -4.89 10.37 0.27
C ASP A 71 -5.60 10.20 -1.09
N VAL A 72 -5.76 11.32 -1.78
CA VAL A 72 -6.44 11.42 -3.08
C VAL A 72 -5.46 11.74 -4.20
N GLY A 73 -5.78 11.30 -5.42
CA GLY A 73 -4.99 11.61 -6.62
C GLY A 73 -5.31 12.99 -7.19
N ALA A 74 -4.53 13.42 -8.18
CA ALA A 74 -4.67 14.72 -8.85
C ALA A 74 -6.11 15.04 -9.31
N ASP A 75 -6.75 14.12 -10.04
CA ASP A 75 -8.09 14.35 -10.60
C ASP A 75 -9.15 14.55 -9.51
N GLN A 76 -9.11 13.70 -8.48
CA GLN A 76 -10.04 13.81 -7.35
C GLN A 76 -9.75 15.06 -6.53
N ALA A 77 -8.47 15.42 -6.33
CA ALA A 77 -8.07 16.63 -5.61
C ALA A 77 -8.59 17.89 -6.32
N LEU A 78 -8.56 17.93 -7.65
CA LEU A 78 -9.12 19.01 -8.45
C LEU A 78 -10.65 19.05 -8.32
N LYS A 79 -11.30 17.89 -8.47
CA LYS A 79 -12.76 17.75 -8.39
C LYS A 79 -13.35 18.24 -7.06
N ILE A 80 -12.68 17.98 -5.94
CA ILE A 80 -13.15 18.38 -4.60
C ILE A 80 -12.67 19.77 -4.16
N GLY A 81 -11.87 20.45 -4.98
CA GLY A 81 -11.33 21.78 -4.65
C GLY A 81 -10.13 21.79 -3.70
N LEU A 82 -9.45 20.66 -3.53
CA LEU A 82 -8.20 20.58 -2.77
C LEU A 82 -7.04 21.22 -3.54
N VAL A 83 -7.05 21.11 -4.87
CA VAL A 83 -6.17 21.88 -5.77
C VAL A 83 -6.99 22.68 -6.78
N ASP A 84 -6.41 23.76 -7.28
CA ASP A 84 -7.06 24.72 -8.18
C ASP A 84 -6.74 24.45 -9.66
N GLY A 85 -5.77 23.58 -9.95
CA GLY A 85 -5.43 23.14 -11.29
C GLY A 85 -4.41 22.01 -11.29
N VAL A 86 -4.33 21.30 -12.42
CA VAL A 86 -3.36 20.24 -12.66
C VAL A 86 -2.64 20.48 -13.98
N VAL A 87 -1.31 20.49 -13.95
CA VAL A 87 -0.45 20.70 -15.12
C VAL A 87 0.72 19.72 -15.11
N LYS A 88 1.31 19.42 -16.27
CA LYS A 88 2.51 18.58 -16.32
C LYS A 88 3.67 19.20 -15.53
N ALA A 89 4.58 18.36 -15.04
CA ALA A 89 5.68 18.76 -14.17
C ALA A 89 6.53 19.90 -14.76
N GLU A 90 6.76 19.89 -16.08
CA GLU A 90 7.57 20.88 -16.79
C GLU A 90 6.91 22.27 -16.81
N LYS A 91 5.58 22.32 -16.64
CA LYS A 91 4.79 23.56 -16.64
C LYS A 91 4.39 24.00 -15.23
N LEU A 92 4.69 23.22 -14.20
CA LEU A 92 4.23 23.47 -12.83
C LEU A 92 4.72 24.82 -12.30
N VAL A 93 6.03 25.07 -12.36
CA VAL A 93 6.64 26.29 -11.81
C VAL A 93 6.15 27.54 -12.55
N GLU A 94 6.16 27.51 -13.88
CA GLU A 94 5.73 28.66 -14.69
C GLU A 94 4.22 28.88 -14.62
N GLY A 95 3.41 27.82 -14.57
CA GLY A 95 1.98 27.89 -14.35
C GLY A 95 1.63 28.51 -12.99
N ALA A 96 2.34 28.13 -11.93
CA ALA A 96 2.14 28.71 -10.61
C ALA A 96 2.46 30.21 -10.59
N LYS A 97 3.56 30.64 -11.23
CA LYS A 97 3.89 32.07 -11.38
C LYS A 97 2.84 32.81 -12.19
N ALA A 98 2.27 32.20 -13.22
CA ALA A 98 1.21 32.81 -14.03
C ALA A 98 -0.05 33.09 -13.20
N ILE A 99 -0.50 32.14 -12.39
CA ILE A 99 -1.62 32.34 -11.45
C ILE A 99 -1.31 33.45 -10.45
N LEU A 100 -0.07 33.48 -9.92
CA LEU A 100 0.36 34.51 -8.97
C LEU A 100 0.30 35.92 -9.60
N ARG A 101 0.74 36.07 -10.86
CA ARG A 101 0.64 37.34 -11.60
C ARG A 101 -0.80 37.79 -11.79
N GLN A 102 -1.72 36.89 -12.15
CA GLN A 102 -3.15 37.19 -12.24
C GLN A 102 -3.71 37.70 -10.90
N ALA A 103 -3.34 37.06 -9.79
CA ALA A 103 -3.74 37.50 -8.46
C ALA A 103 -3.15 38.86 -8.05
N ILE A 104 -1.92 39.18 -8.48
CA ILE A 104 -1.29 40.49 -8.25
C ILE A 104 -1.99 41.58 -9.06
N ASN A 105 -2.35 41.29 -10.32
CA ASN A 105 -3.01 42.23 -11.22
C ASN A 105 -4.48 42.49 -10.85
N GLY A 106 -5.07 41.70 -9.95
CA GLY A 106 -6.45 41.82 -9.52
C GLY A 106 -7.44 40.98 -10.34
N ASP A 107 -6.96 40.20 -11.32
CA ASP A 107 -7.78 39.29 -12.12
C ASP A 107 -8.38 38.16 -11.27
N LEU A 108 -7.67 37.77 -10.21
CA LEU A 108 -8.12 36.80 -9.22
C LEU A 108 -8.13 37.40 -7.82
N ASP A 109 -9.30 37.42 -7.19
CA ASP A 109 -9.44 37.89 -5.81
C ASP A 109 -8.94 36.83 -4.80
N TRP A 110 -7.64 36.91 -4.52
CA TRP A 110 -6.95 36.03 -3.58
C TRP A 110 -7.40 36.22 -2.13
N LYS A 111 -7.92 37.39 -1.76
CA LYS A 111 -8.45 37.64 -0.41
C LYS A 111 -9.80 36.95 -0.25
N ALA A 112 -10.69 37.08 -1.23
CA ALA A 112 -11.95 36.33 -1.24
C ALA A 112 -11.71 34.82 -1.23
N LYS A 113 -10.71 34.31 -1.95
CA LYS A 113 -10.34 32.89 -1.92
C LYS A 113 -9.77 32.43 -0.58
N ARG A 114 -9.05 33.30 0.13
CA ARG A 114 -8.52 33.02 1.47
C ARG A 114 -9.62 32.98 2.53
N GLN A 115 -10.61 33.86 2.40
CA GLN A 115 -11.60 34.17 3.43
C GLN A 115 -12.35 32.96 4.01
N PRO A 116 -12.79 31.96 3.22
CA PRO A 116 -13.48 30.77 3.75
C PRO A 116 -12.71 30.05 4.86
N LYS A 117 -11.36 30.02 4.78
CA LYS A 117 -10.49 29.36 5.77
C LYS A 117 -10.37 30.12 7.09
N LEU A 118 -10.89 31.35 7.15
CA LEU A 118 -10.81 32.24 8.30
C LEU A 118 -12.14 32.29 9.09
N GLU A 119 -13.24 31.96 8.43
CA GLU A 119 -14.62 32.10 8.92
C GLU A 119 -15.23 30.76 9.37
N PRO A 120 -16.38 30.79 10.06
CA PRO A 120 -17.17 29.58 10.34
C PRO A 120 -17.57 28.79 9.08
N LEU A 121 -17.89 27.50 9.26
CA LEU A 121 -18.43 26.68 8.17
C LEU A 121 -19.80 27.20 7.72
N LYS A 122 -19.99 27.25 6.39
CA LYS A 122 -21.24 27.65 5.73
C LYS A 122 -22.25 26.49 5.68
N LEU A 123 -22.58 25.95 6.85
CA LEU A 123 -23.60 24.89 7.01
C LEU A 123 -24.77 25.44 7.82
N SER A 124 -26.00 25.04 7.54
CA SER A 124 -27.13 25.22 8.45
C SER A 124 -27.02 24.27 9.65
N LYS A 125 -27.88 24.44 10.67
CA LYS A 125 -27.92 23.53 11.83
C LYS A 125 -28.28 22.10 11.41
N ILE A 126 -29.21 21.96 10.47
CA ILE A 126 -29.70 20.67 9.96
C ILE A 126 -28.58 19.97 9.18
N GLU A 127 -27.96 20.66 8.22
CA GLU A 127 -26.86 20.10 7.43
C GLU A 127 -25.68 19.70 8.31
N ALA A 128 -25.28 20.54 9.26
CA ALA A 128 -24.22 20.20 10.20
C ALA A 128 -24.55 18.91 10.97
N THR A 129 -25.77 18.80 11.51
CA THR A 129 -26.19 17.62 12.28
C THR A 129 -26.14 16.36 11.41
N MET A 130 -26.62 16.44 10.17
CA MET A 130 -26.58 15.33 9.21
C MET A 130 -25.15 14.90 8.88
N SER A 131 -24.30 15.83 8.42
CA SER A 131 -22.91 15.56 8.05
C SER A 131 -22.12 14.91 9.18
N PHE A 132 -22.18 15.48 10.39
CA PHE A 132 -21.42 14.92 11.52
C PHE A 132 -21.98 13.60 12.02
N THR A 133 -23.30 13.38 11.96
CA THR A 133 -23.89 12.09 12.36
C THR A 133 -23.49 10.97 11.40
N ILE A 134 -23.50 11.24 10.09
CA ILE A 134 -23.04 10.27 9.07
C ILE A 134 -21.56 9.94 9.27
N ALA A 135 -20.71 10.96 9.45
CA ALA A 135 -19.29 10.75 9.69
C ALA A 135 -19.02 9.93 10.96
N LYS A 136 -19.70 10.25 12.08
CA LYS A 136 -19.61 9.49 13.33
C LYS A 136 -20.04 8.02 13.14
N GLY A 137 -21.12 7.77 12.40
CA GLY A 137 -21.60 6.42 12.08
C GLY A 137 -20.59 5.62 11.25
N MET A 138 -20.02 6.23 10.21
CA MET A 138 -19.01 5.59 9.35
C MET A 138 -17.73 5.26 10.13
N VAL A 139 -17.29 6.19 10.99
CA VAL A 139 -16.15 5.95 11.88
C VAL A 139 -16.44 4.80 12.85
N ALA A 140 -17.62 4.78 13.47
CA ALA A 140 -18.01 3.71 14.39
C ALA A 140 -18.01 2.34 13.69
N GLN A 141 -18.45 2.27 12.43
CA GLN A 141 -18.46 1.05 11.63
C GLN A 141 -17.05 0.56 11.25
N THR A 142 -16.12 1.48 11.01
CA THR A 142 -14.81 1.15 10.42
C THR A 142 -13.69 1.07 11.45
N ALA A 143 -13.59 2.06 12.34
CA ALA A 143 -12.52 2.16 13.32
C ALA A 143 -12.79 1.34 14.59
N GLY A 144 -14.06 1.08 14.92
CA GLY A 144 -14.42 0.43 16.18
C GLY A 144 -14.07 1.27 17.42
N LYS A 145 -14.04 0.63 18.59
CA LYS A 145 -13.92 1.33 19.89
C LYS A 145 -12.48 1.64 20.31
N HIS A 146 -11.49 0.93 19.76
CA HIS A 146 -10.09 0.97 20.22
C HIS A 146 -9.24 2.04 19.52
N TYR A 147 -9.78 2.76 18.54
CA TYR A 147 -9.04 3.78 17.80
C TYR A 147 -9.67 5.15 18.06
N PRO A 148 -9.16 5.93 19.04
CA PRO A 148 -9.79 7.19 19.42
C PRO A 148 -9.61 8.30 18.35
N ALA A 149 -8.55 8.27 17.56
CA ALA A 149 -8.21 9.37 16.66
C ALA A 149 -9.27 9.71 15.60
N PRO A 150 -9.82 8.76 14.82
CA PRO A 150 -10.86 9.05 13.84
C PRO A 150 -12.08 9.77 14.43
N ILE A 151 -12.60 9.28 15.57
CA ILE A 151 -13.80 9.86 16.18
C ILE A 151 -13.51 11.22 16.83
N THR A 152 -12.33 11.37 17.44
CA THR A 152 -11.92 12.65 18.02
C THR A 152 -11.78 13.70 16.92
N ALA A 153 -11.17 13.39 15.78
CA ALA A 153 -11.08 14.33 14.65
C ALA A 153 -12.46 14.82 14.18
N VAL A 154 -13.43 13.91 14.04
CA VAL A 154 -14.81 14.29 13.68
C VAL A 154 -15.44 15.21 14.73
N LYS A 155 -15.33 14.86 16.02
CA LYS A 155 -15.88 15.66 17.13
C LYS A 155 -15.23 17.04 17.25
N THR A 156 -13.93 17.13 17.01
CA THR A 156 -13.20 18.40 17.03
C THR A 156 -13.66 19.31 15.89
N ILE A 157 -13.85 18.78 14.68
CA ILE A 157 -14.39 19.55 13.55
C ILE A 157 -15.84 19.98 13.82
N GLU A 158 -16.65 19.10 14.41
CA GLU A 158 -18.04 19.40 14.82
C GLU A 158 -18.10 20.55 15.82
N ALA A 159 -17.28 20.50 16.88
CA ALA A 159 -17.19 21.55 17.89
C ALA A 159 -16.64 22.86 17.30
N ALA A 160 -15.71 22.78 16.34
CA ALA A 160 -15.08 23.93 15.69
C ALA A 160 -15.91 24.53 14.54
N ALA A 161 -17.07 23.97 14.20
CA ALA A 161 -17.81 24.29 12.99
C ALA A 161 -18.29 25.75 12.94
N ARG A 162 -18.65 26.33 14.09
CA ARG A 162 -19.18 27.70 14.22
C ARG A 162 -18.15 28.75 14.57
N PHE A 163 -16.88 28.38 14.65
CA PHE A 163 -15.80 29.27 15.04
C PHE A 163 -14.98 29.75 13.85
N GLY A 164 -14.37 30.93 14.00
CA GLY A 164 -13.30 31.38 13.11
C GLY A 164 -12.02 30.56 13.30
N ARG A 165 -11.00 30.85 12.51
CA ARG A 165 -9.73 30.08 12.49
C ARG A 165 -9.07 29.94 13.87
N GLU A 166 -9.01 31.02 14.65
CA GLU A 166 -8.29 31.04 15.93
C GLU A 166 -8.85 30.02 16.92
N GLU A 167 -10.15 30.11 17.22
CA GLU A 167 -10.78 29.18 18.17
C GLU A 167 -10.88 27.76 17.60
N ALA A 168 -11.01 27.60 16.27
CA ALA A 168 -10.93 26.29 15.65
C ALA A 168 -9.54 25.63 15.83
N LEU A 169 -8.44 26.40 15.70
CA LEU A 169 -7.08 25.91 15.96
C LEU A 169 -6.87 25.60 17.45
N ASN A 170 -7.49 26.38 18.34
CA ASN A 170 -7.47 26.12 19.78
C ASN A 170 -8.09 24.75 20.11
N LEU A 171 -9.26 24.44 19.52
CA LEU A 171 -9.92 23.15 19.69
C LEU A 171 -9.14 21.98 19.06
N GLU A 172 -8.53 22.21 17.88
CA GLU A 172 -7.60 21.25 17.25
C GLU A 172 -6.46 20.92 18.21
N ASN A 173 -5.75 21.93 18.71
CA ASN A 173 -4.63 21.78 19.63
C ASN A 173 -5.01 21.03 20.91
N LYS A 174 -6.11 21.44 21.56
CA LYS A 174 -6.66 20.81 22.77
C LYS A 174 -7.01 19.33 22.57
N SER A 175 -7.35 18.93 21.35
CA SER A 175 -7.72 17.54 21.02
C SER A 175 -6.51 16.72 20.55
N PHE A 176 -5.56 17.36 19.87
CA PHE A 176 -4.34 16.74 19.36
C PHE A 176 -3.43 16.26 20.48
N VAL A 177 -3.18 17.11 21.49
CA VAL A 177 -2.23 16.80 22.58
C VAL A 177 -2.63 15.54 23.35
N PRO A 178 -3.89 15.37 23.80
CA PRO A 178 -4.32 14.12 24.44
C PRO A 178 -4.16 12.89 23.54
N LEU A 179 -4.49 12.99 22.25
CA LEU A 179 -4.32 11.88 21.30
C LEU A 179 -2.85 11.44 21.19
N ALA A 180 -1.92 12.40 21.10
CA ALA A 180 -0.49 12.12 20.99
C ALA A 180 0.08 11.39 22.22
N HIS A 181 -0.57 11.48 23.38
CA HIS A 181 -0.18 10.78 24.60
C HIS A 181 -0.84 9.40 24.78
N THR A 182 -1.73 8.99 23.87
CA THR A 182 -2.39 7.68 23.95
C THR A 182 -1.43 6.52 23.67
N ASN A 183 -1.74 5.35 24.24
CA ASN A 183 -0.99 4.13 23.98
C ASN A 183 -1.15 3.68 22.52
N GLU A 184 -2.33 3.90 21.95
CA GLU A 184 -2.70 3.60 20.57
C GLU A 184 -1.85 4.42 19.60
N ALA A 185 -1.69 5.73 19.83
CA ALA A 185 -0.81 6.57 19.02
C ALA A 185 0.64 6.07 19.08
N ARG A 186 1.14 5.78 20.29
CA ARG A 186 2.49 5.22 20.46
C ARG A 186 2.68 3.90 19.70
N ALA A 187 1.71 2.99 19.79
CA ALA A 187 1.75 1.69 19.12
C ALA A 187 1.70 1.82 17.59
N LEU A 188 0.81 2.66 17.06
CA LEU A 188 0.67 2.89 15.62
C LEU A 188 1.91 3.57 15.01
N VAL A 189 2.46 4.57 15.71
CA VAL A 189 3.76 5.17 15.33
C VAL A 189 4.87 4.11 15.41
N GLY A 190 4.88 3.26 16.44
CA GLY A 190 5.81 2.14 16.55
C GLY A 190 5.71 1.18 15.36
N ILE A 191 4.51 0.81 14.92
CA ILE A 191 4.30 -0.02 13.73
C ILE A 191 4.85 0.67 12.48
N PHE A 192 4.62 1.97 12.31
CA PHE A 192 5.16 2.75 11.19
C PHE A 192 6.69 2.75 11.17
N LEU A 193 7.33 3.01 12.32
CA LEU A 193 8.80 2.97 12.44
C LEU A 193 9.35 1.56 12.18
N ASN A 194 8.67 0.52 12.67
CA ASN A 194 9.04 -0.86 12.43
C ASN A 194 8.91 -1.24 10.94
N ASP A 195 7.86 -0.77 10.25
CA ASP A 195 7.72 -0.97 8.80
C ASP A 195 8.85 -0.27 8.02
N GLN A 196 9.23 0.94 8.40
CA GLN A 196 10.39 1.64 7.82
C GLN A 196 11.69 0.86 8.07
N TYR A 197 11.89 0.34 9.28
CA TYR A 197 13.05 -0.47 9.62
C TYR A 197 13.10 -1.77 8.80
N VAL A 198 11.99 -2.50 8.69
CA VAL A 198 11.90 -3.74 7.89
C VAL A 198 12.20 -3.46 6.42
N LYS A 199 11.59 -2.43 5.83
CA LYS A 199 11.87 -2.02 4.45
C LYS A 199 13.31 -1.55 4.24
N GLY A 200 13.88 -0.83 5.20
CA GLY A 200 15.29 -0.42 5.18
C GLY A 200 16.24 -1.62 5.21
N LYS A 201 15.96 -2.61 6.06
CA LYS A 201 16.72 -3.87 6.12
C LYS A 201 16.60 -4.67 4.83
N ALA A 202 15.39 -4.76 4.25
CA ALA A 202 15.17 -5.41 2.96
C ALA A 202 16.02 -4.74 1.85
N LYS A 203 15.97 -3.41 1.73
CA LYS A 203 16.81 -2.66 0.77
C LYS A 203 18.31 -2.90 0.96
N LYS A 204 18.77 -3.01 2.22
CA LYS A 204 20.17 -3.31 2.53
C LYS A 204 20.57 -4.71 2.06
N LEU A 205 19.71 -5.71 2.29
CA LEU A 205 19.95 -7.09 1.85
C LEU A 205 19.96 -7.21 0.32
N THR A 206 19.14 -6.42 -0.37
CA THR A 206 18.94 -6.54 -1.83
C THR A 206 19.75 -5.53 -2.63
N LYS A 207 20.69 -4.80 -2.02
CA LYS A 207 21.35 -3.64 -2.64
C LYS A 207 22.09 -4.01 -3.94
N ASP A 208 22.80 -5.13 -3.91
CA ASP A 208 23.68 -5.58 -4.99
C ASP A 208 23.12 -6.83 -5.72
N ILE A 209 21.80 -7.07 -5.58
CA ILE A 209 21.11 -8.22 -6.15
C ILE A 209 20.12 -7.77 -7.21
N GLU A 210 20.25 -8.31 -8.42
CA GLU A 210 19.26 -8.09 -9.47
C GLU A 210 17.95 -8.81 -9.12
N THR A 211 16.83 -8.12 -9.30
CA THR A 211 15.52 -8.75 -9.06
C THR A 211 15.19 -9.73 -10.19
N PRO A 212 14.60 -10.90 -9.88
CA PRO A 212 14.18 -11.88 -10.88
C PRO A 212 13.38 -11.27 -12.05
N LYS A 213 13.71 -11.71 -13.26
CA LYS A 213 13.04 -11.32 -14.51
C LYS A 213 11.96 -12.31 -14.91
N GLN A 214 12.17 -13.60 -14.63
CA GLN A 214 11.19 -14.66 -14.89
C GLN A 214 11.00 -15.51 -13.63
N ALA A 215 9.75 -15.66 -13.19
CA ALA A 215 9.38 -16.51 -12.07
C ALA A 215 8.62 -17.76 -12.56
N ALA A 216 8.52 -18.76 -11.68
CA ALA A 216 7.58 -19.87 -11.82
C ALA A 216 6.93 -20.24 -10.49
N VAL A 217 5.76 -20.86 -10.56
CA VAL A 217 5.05 -21.45 -9.42
C VAL A 217 4.65 -22.89 -9.75
N LEU A 218 4.94 -23.81 -8.85
CA LEU A 218 4.55 -25.22 -8.93
C LEU A 218 3.32 -25.44 -8.07
N GLY A 219 2.22 -25.89 -8.68
CA GLY A 219 0.91 -25.94 -8.05
C GLY A 219 0.11 -24.68 -8.37
N ALA A 220 -0.99 -24.86 -9.08
CA ALA A 220 -1.95 -23.82 -9.43
C ALA A 220 -3.01 -23.67 -8.33
N GLY A 221 -4.29 -23.62 -8.71
CA GLY A 221 -5.38 -23.41 -7.75
C GLY A 221 -5.34 -22.04 -7.06
N ILE A 222 -5.83 -21.96 -5.83
CA ILE A 222 -6.02 -20.68 -5.13
C ILE A 222 -4.68 -20.02 -4.74
N MET A 223 -3.76 -20.78 -4.14
CA MET A 223 -2.45 -20.24 -3.74
C MET A 223 -1.58 -19.95 -4.97
N GLY A 224 -1.45 -20.91 -5.89
CA GLY A 224 -0.70 -20.75 -7.12
C GLY A 224 -1.19 -19.60 -7.98
N GLY A 225 -2.51 -19.52 -8.20
CA GLY A 225 -3.14 -18.40 -8.92
C GLY A 225 -2.92 -17.05 -8.23
N GLY A 226 -2.96 -17.01 -6.89
CA GLY A 226 -2.68 -15.81 -6.10
C GLY A 226 -1.22 -15.34 -6.19
N ILE A 227 -0.25 -16.26 -6.15
CA ILE A 227 1.18 -15.98 -6.31
C ILE A 227 1.46 -15.52 -7.74
N ALA A 228 0.93 -16.24 -8.73
CA ALA A 228 1.06 -15.91 -10.14
C ALA A 228 0.50 -14.51 -10.45
N TYR A 229 -0.71 -14.22 -9.97
CA TYR A 229 -1.32 -12.90 -10.07
C TYR A 229 -0.41 -11.81 -9.48
N GLN A 230 0.09 -11.99 -8.25
CA GLN A 230 0.88 -10.95 -7.59
C GLN A 230 2.22 -10.67 -8.30
N SER A 231 2.87 -11.72 -8.82
CA SER A 231 4.10 -11.58 -9.60
C SER A 231 3.85 -10.83 -10.91
N ALA A 232 2.89 -11.30 -11.72
CA ALA A 232 2.56 -10.72 -13.02
C ALA A 232 2.04 -9.28 -12.89
N TRP A 233 1.17 -9.01 -11.91
CA TRP A 233 0.63 -7.68 -11.62
C TRP A 233 1.71 -6.65 -11.30
N LYS A 234 2.86 -7.10 -10.79
CA LYS A 234 4.01 -6.26 -10.44
C LYS A 234 5.14 -6.33 -11.47
N GLY A 235 4.85 -6.87 -12.65
CA GLY A 235 5.75 -6.85 -13.81
C GLY A 235 6.84 -7.91 -13.78
N VAL A 236 6.62 -9.04 -13.10
CA VAL A 236 7.47 -10.22 -13.19
C VAL A 236 6.64 -11.38 -13.78
N PRO A 237 6.83 -11.72 -15.07
CA PRO A 237 6.15 -12.84 -15.72
C PRO A 237 6.31 -14.14 -14.94
N VAL A 238 5.31 -15.02 -15.06
CA VAL A 238 5.25 -16.24 -14.27
C VAL A 238 4.80 -17.45 -15.10
N ILE A 239 5.51 -18.56 -14.94
CA ILE A 239 5.08 -19.86 -15.45
C ILE A 239 4.34 -20.58 -14.31
N MET A 240 3.08 -20.94 -14.53
CA MET A 240 2.27 -21.66 -13.54
C MET A 240 2.13 -23.11 -13.98
N LYS A 241 2.84 -24.01 -13.28
CA LYS A 241 2.82 -25.45 -13.57
C LYS A 241 1.83 -26.17 -12.66
N ASP A 242 1.05 -27.09 -13.21
CA ASP A 242 0.31 -28.10 -12.43
C ASP A 242 0.39 -29.47 -13.11
N ILE A 243 -0.25 -30.49 -12.53
CA ILE A 243 -0.31 -31.85 -13.09
C ILE A 243 -1.59 -32.12 -13.89
N ASN A 244 -2.56 -31.20 -13.85
CA ASN A 244 -3.81 -31.34 -14.60
C ASN A 244 -4.41 -29.97 -15.00
N ASP A 245 -5.14 -29.96 -16.12
CA ASP A 245 -5.75 -28.73 -16.66
C ASP A 245 -6.82 -28.12 -15.76
N LYS A 246 -7.48 -28.91 -14.92
CA LYS A 246 -8.52 -28.40 -14.02
C LYS A 246 -7.91 -27.44 -12.99
N SER A 247 -6.77 -27.80 -12.41
CA SER A 247 -6.02 -26.93 -11.49
C SER A 247 -5.49 -25.67 -12.17
N LEU A 248 -4.97 -25.79 -13.39
CA LEU A 248 -4.49 -24.64 -14.18
C LEU A 248 -5.63 -23.67 -14.48
N THR A 249 -6.78 -24.19 -14.93
CA THR A 249 -7.99 -23.40 -15.18
C THR A 249 -8.45 -22.68 -13.92
N LEU A 250 -8.44 -23.36 -12.77
CA LEU A 250 -8.79 -22.76 -11.48
C LEU A 250 -7.83 -21.62 -11.10
N GLY A 251 -6.51 -21.82 -11.27
CA GLY A 251 -5.50 -20.80 -11.00
C GLY A 251 -5.64 -19.58 -11.91
N MET A 252 -5.85 -19.78 -13.21
CA MET A 252 -6.07 -18.71 -14.18
C MET A 252 -7.36 -17.94 -13.89
N THR A 253 -8.41 -18.64 -13.46
CA THR A 253 -9.70 -18.03 -13.08
C THR A 253 -9.54 -17.13 -11.86
N GLU A 254 -8.83 -17.58 -10.83
CA GLU A 254 -8.57 -16.77 -9.64
C GLU A 254 -7.71 -15.53 -9.98
N ALA A 255 -6.67 -15.68 -10.81
CA ALA A 255 -5.85 -14.56 -11.26
C ALA A 255 -6.67 -13.53 -12.06
N ALA A 256 -7.51 -13.99 -13.00
CA ALA A 256 -8.39 -13.13 -13.78
C ALA A 256 -9.42 -12.39 -12.92
N LYS A 257 -10.00 -13.06 -11.93
CA LYS A 257 -10.93 -12.46 -10.95
C LYS A 257 -10.27 -11.33 -10.16
N LEU A 258 -9.03 -11.52 -9.73
CA LEU A 258 -8.28 -10.48 -9.00
C LEU A 258 -7.98 -9.27 -9.89
N LEU A 259 -7.62 -9.48 -11.16
CA LEU A 259 -7.43 -8.40 -12.14
C LEU A 259 -8.75 -7.66 -12.45
N ASN A 260 -9.86 -8.38 -12.62
CA ASN A 260 -11.17 -7.78 -12.86
C ASN A 260 -11.59 -6.87 -11.70
N LYS A 261 -11.28 -7.24 -10.45
CA LYS A 261 -11.53 -6.36 -9.30
C LYS A 261 -10.74 -5.06 -9.36
N GLN A 262 -9.57 -5.06 -9.99
CA GLN A 262 -8.77 -3.84 -10.20
C GLN A 262 -9.37 -2.97 -11.30
N LEU A 263 -9.91 -3.59 -12.35
CA LEU A 263 -10.66 -2.92 -13.42
C LEU A 263 -11.94 -2.26 -12.89
N GLU A 264 -12.75 -2.98 -12.11
CA GLU A 264 -13.96 -2.45 -11.45
C GLU A 264 -13.66 -1.24 -10.54
N ARG A 265 -12.46 -1.22 -9.95
CA ARG A 265 -11.98 -0.12 -9.10
C ARG A 265 -11.33 1.02 -9.89
N GLY A 266 -11.36 0.97 -11.22
CA GLY A 266 -10.76 1.98 -12.10
C GLY A 266 -9.23 2.07 -11.99
N LYS A 267 -8.55 1.03 -11.49
CA LYS A 267 -7.09 1.04 -11.31
C LYS A 267 -6.32 0.62 -12.57
N ILE A 268 -6.99 -0.03 -13.51
CA ILE A 268 -6.45 -0.45 -14.81
C ILE A 268 -7.51 -0.33 -15.90
N ASP A 269 -7.06 -0.30 -17.14
CA ASP A 269 -7.89 -0.49 -18.32
C ASP A 269 -7.83 -1.95 -18.81
N GLY A 270 -8.71 -2.31 -19.75
CA GLY A 270 -8.79 -3.66 -20.31
C GLY A 270 -7.55 -4.08 -21.10
N LEU A 271 -6.84 -3.13 -21.72
CA LEU A 271 -5.62 -3.42 -22.50
C LEU A 271 -4.47 -3.84 -21.56
N LYS A 272 -4.28 -3.11 -20.46
CA LYS A 272 -3.31 -3.47 -19.41
C LYS A 272 -3.68 -4.76 -18.72
N LEU A 273 -4.97 -5.01 -18.49
CA LEU A 273 -5.44 -6.30 -17.96
C LEU A 273 -4.99 -7.46 -18.85
N ALA A 274 -5.29 -7.36 -20.16
CA ALA A 274 -4.90 -8.36 -21.15
C ALA A 274 -3.37 -8.56 -21.20
N GLY A 275 -2.61 -7.46 -21.10
CA GLY A 275 -1.15 -7.51 -20.99
C GLY A 275 -0.69 -8.30 -19.77
N VAL A 276 -1.23 -8.03 -18.58
CA VAL A 276 -0.82 -8.75 -17.35
C VAL A 276 -1.20 -10.23 -17.41
N ILE A 277 -2.44 -10.56 -17.75
CA ILE A 277 -2.89 -11.96 -17.76
C ILE A 277 -2.11 -12.80 -18.78
N SER A 278 -1.72 -12.22 -19.92
CA SER A 278 -0.91 -12.90 -20.94
C SER A 278 0.49 -13.29 -20.47
N THR A 279 1.00 -12.65 -19.40
CA THR A 279 2.30 -12.98 -18.80
C THR A 279 2.23 -14.12 -17.76
N ILE A 280 1.04 -14.66 -17.50
CA ILE A 280 0.83 -15.87 -16.71
C ILE A 280 0.68 -17.04 -17.69
N HIS A 281 1.71 -17.88 -17.77
CA HIS A 281 1.74 -19.01 -18.71
C HIS A 281 1.40 -20.31 -17.99
N PRO A 282 0.19 -20.87 -18.16
CA PRO A 282 -0.15 -22.18 -17.63
C PRO A 282 0.57 -23.28 -18.42
N THR A 283 1.14 -24.28 -17.72
CA THR A 283 1.75 -25.45 -18.36
C THR A 283 1.57 -26.73 -17.53
N LEU A 284 1.56 -27.88 -18.20
CA LEU A 284 1.59 -29.21 -17.56
C LEU A 284 3.01 -29.81 -17.54
N ASP A 285 3.93 -29.26 -18.33
CA ASP A 285 5.31 -29.72 -18.46
C ASP A 285 6.29 -28.68 -17.89
N TYR A 286 7.58 -28.84 -18.20
CA TYR A 286 8.65 -27.93 -17.77
C TYR A 286 9.06 -26.93 -18.87
N ALA A 287 8.20 -26.64 -19.85
CA ALA A 287 8.48 -25.67 -20.89
C ALA A 287 8.81 -24.30 -20.28
N GLY A 288 9.95 -23.73 -20.70
CA GLY A 288 10.43 -22.42 -20.27
C GLY A 288 11.14 -22.36 -18.91
N PHE A 289 11.27 -23.49 -18.19
CA PHE A 289 11.99 -23.54 -16.91
C PHE A 289 13.51 -23.29 -17.05
N ASP A 290 14.05 -23.51 -18.25
CA ASP A 290 15.42 -23.16 -18.64
C ASP A 290 15.74 -21.66 -18.49
N ARG A 291 14.73 -20.80 -18.50
CA ARG A 291 14.82 -19.33 -18.43
C ARG A 291 14.30 -18.74 -17.12
N VAL A 292 13.92 -19.56 -16.14
CA VAL A 292 13.40 -19.11 -14.85
C VAL A 292 14.53 -18.75 -13.88
N ASP A 293 14.38 -17.64 -13.16
CA ASP A 293 15.36 -17.18 -12.16
C ASP A 293 14.97 -17.62 -10.74
N VAL A 294 13.66 -17.73 -10.48
CA VAL A 294 13.12 -18.16 -9.18
C VAL A 294 11.85 -19.02 -9.35
N VAL A 295 11.76 -20.12 -8.60
CA VAL A 295 10.59 -21.02 -8.58
C VAL A 295 10.02 -21.09 -7.17
N VAL A 296 8.70 -20.99 -7.02
CA VAL A 296 8.00 -21.25 -5.74
C VAL A 296 7.18 -22.51 -5.83
N GLU A 297 7.42 -23.44 -4.93
CA GLU A 297 6.62 -24.64 -4.75
C GLU A 297 5.41 -24.35 -3.85
N ALA A 298 4.20 -24.54 -4.37
CA ALA A 298 2.92 -24.37 -3.70
C ALA A 298 1.98 -25.59 -3.95
N VAL A 299 2.56 -26.79 -3.98
CA VAL A 299 1.85 -28.07 -4.04
C VAL A 299 1.33 -28.50 -2.68
N VAL A 300 0.63 -29.64 -2.65
CA VAL A 300 0.03 -30.23 -1.45
C VAL A 300 1.03 -30.34 -0.29
N GLU A 301 0.52 -30.16 0.93
CA GLU A 301 1.32 -30.15 2.16
C GLU A 301 1.72 -31.57 2.59
N ASN A 302 2.55 -32.22 1.77
CA ASN A 302 3.07 -33.56 2.00
C ASN A 302 4.60 -33.57 1.78
N PRO A 303 5.41 -33.91 2.80
CA PRO A 303 6.87 -33.89 2.68
C PRO A 303 7.42 -34.74 1.53
N LYS A 304 6.84 -35.92 1.26
CA LYS A 304 7.29 -36.80 0.18
C LYS A 304 7.03 -36.17 -1.19
N VAL A 305 5.84 -35.59 -1.38
CA VAL A 305 5.46 -34.95 -2.64
C VAL A 305 6.33 -33.71 -2.89
N LYS A 306 6.52 -32.85 -1.88
CA LYS A 306 7.35 -31.65 -2.01
C LYS A 306 8.81 -32.00 -2.32
N LYS A 307 9.40 -32.94 -1.59
CA LYS A 307 10.77 -33.43 -1.85
C LYS A 307 10.93 -33.92 -3.30
N ALA A 308 9.99 -34.74 -3.78
CA ALA A 308 10.02 -35.25 -5.14
C ALA A 308 9.89 -34.13 -6.19
N VAL A 309 8.91 -33.23 -6.04
CA VAL A 309 8.66 -32.13 -6.98
C VAL A 309 9.82 -31.13 -7.01
N LEU A 310 10.41 -30.81 -5.86
CA LEU A 310 11.57 -29.93 -5.76
C LEU A 310 12.79 -30.53 -6.45
N ALA A 311 13.12 -31.79 -6.16
CA ALA A 311 14.23 -32.51 -6.79
C ALA A 311 14.04 -32.66 -8.31
N GLU A 312 12.84 -32.99 -8.77
CA GLU A 312 12.52 -33.08 -10.20
C GLU A 312 12.71 -31.73 -10.89
N THR A 313 12.24 -30.65 -10.28
CA THR A 313 12.34 -29.30 -10.86
C THR A 313 13.78 -28.79 -10.89
N GLU A 314 14.58 -29.13 -9.89
CA GLU A 314 16.01 -28.79 -9.82
C GLU A 314 16.79 -29.28 -11.05
N GLN A 315 16.38 -30.40 -11.65
CA GLN A 315 16.99 -30.97 -12.87
C GLN A 315 16.53 -30.28 -14.17
N LYS A 316 15.51 -29.41 -14.10
CA LYS A 316 14.91 -28.73 -15.26
C LYS A 316 15.18 -27.23 -15.32
N VAL A 317 15.87 -26.70 -14.31
CA VAL A 317 16.26 -25.30 -14.20
C VAL A 317 17.77 -25.14 -14.29
N ARG A 318 18.25 -23.90 -14.42
CA ARG A 318 19.68 -23.63 -14.43
C ARG A 318 20.28 -23.85 -13.03
N PRO A 319 21.59 -24.11 -12.92
CA PRO A 319 22.24 -24.30 -11.63
C PRO A 319 22.10 -23.11 -10.67
N ASP A 320 22.02 -21.89 -11.21
CA ASP A 320 21.90 -20.62 -10.47
C ASP A 320 20.45 -20.19 -10.15
N THR A 321 19.46 -20.94 -10.64
CA THR A 321 18.04 -20.70 -10.37
C THR A 321 17.74 -20.97 -8.89
N VAL A 322 17.05 -20.04 -8.23
CA VAL A 322 16.61 -20.19 -6.84
C VAL A 322 15.32 -21.00 -6.77
N LEU A 323 15.27 -21.98 -5.89
CA LEU A 323 14.06 -22.71 -5.52
C LEU A 323 13.55 -22.22 -4.16
N ALA A 324 12.24 -22.09 -4.01
CA ALA A 324 11.62 -21.78 -2.73
C ALA A 324 10.39 -22.64 -2.48
N SER A 325 10.09 -22.96 -1.22
CA SER A 325 8.85 -23.64 -0.85
C SER A 325 7.91 -22.71 -0.07
N ASN A 326 6.63 -22.76 -0.42
CA ASN A 326 5.51 -22.11 0.27
C ASN A 326 4.89 -23.02 1.34
N THR A 327 5.58 -24.08 1.77
CA THR A 327 5.12 -24.89 2.92
C THR A 327 4.87 -24.00 4.14
N SER A 328 3.95 -24.43 5.00
CA SER A 328 3.47 -23.72 6.19
C SER A 328 3.93 -24.38 7.49
N THR A 329 4.32 -25.66 7.43
CA THR A 329 4.66 -26.46 8.63
C THR A 329 5.92 -27.31 8.48
N ILE A 330 6.31 -27.68 7.26
CA ILE A 330 7.45 -28.58 7.02
C ILE A 330 8.75 -27.76 7.10
N PRO A 331 9.73 -28.16 7.93
CA PRO A 331 11.01 -27.44 8.01
C PRO A 331 11.73 -27.40 6.66
N ILE A 332 12.27 -26.23 6.31
CA ILE A 332 12.98 -26.00 5.05
C ILE A 332 14.24 -26.84 4.97
N SER A 333 14.95 -27.01 6.08
CA SER A 333 16.16 -27.83 6.15
C SER A 333 15.85 -29.31 5.92
N GLU A 334 14.63 -29.76 6.25
CA GLU A 334 14.19 -31.13 5.97
C GLU A 334 13.97 -31.36 4.46
N LEU A 335 13.35 -30.38 3.78
CA LEU A 335 13.12 -30.41 2.33
C LEU A 335 14.43 -30.28 1.54
N ALA A 336 15.37 -29.46 2.04
CA ALA A 336 16.67 -29.23 1.41
C ALA A 336 17.51 -30.50 1.24
N ASN A 337 17.29 -31.53 2.07
CA ASN A 337 18.01 -32.80 1.99
C ASN A 337 17.69 -33.62 0.72
N ALA A 338 16.63 -33.26 -0.01
CA ALA A 338 16.29 -33.88 -1.29
C ALA A 338 16.91 -33.16 -2.50
N LEU A 339 17.64 -32.06 -2.28
CA LEU A 339 18.22 -31.22 -3.33
C LEU A 339 19.73 -31.42 -3.41
N GLU A 340 20.25 -31.34 -4.63
CA GLU A 340 21.70 -31.36 -4.92
C GLU A 340 22.35 -30.01 -4.62
N ARG A 341 21.60 -28.90 -4.75
CA ARG A 341 22.07 -27.51 -4.56
C ARG A 341 21.26 -26.79 -3.47
N PRO A 342 21.30 -27.27 -2.22
CA PRO A 342 20.52 -26.71 -1.11
C PRO A 342 20.87 -25.25 -0.77
N GLU A 343 22.02 -24.74 -1.20
CA GLU A 343 22.41 -23.34 -1.11
C GLU A 343 21.50 -22.40 -1.91
N ASN A 344 20.85 -22.91 -2.95
CA ASN A 344 19.90 -22.21 -3.81
C ASN A 344 18.44 -22.44 -3.39
N PHE A 345 18.21 -22.99 -2.20
CA PHE A 345 16.88 -23.29 -1.69
C PHE A 345 16.57 -22.55 -0.37
N CYS A 346 15.35 -22.02 -0.24
CA CYS A 346 14.84 -21.47 1.01
C CYS A 346 13.31 -21.58 1.12
N GLY A 347 12.71 -21.09 2.21
CA GLY A 347 11.26 -20.92 2.30
C GLY A 347 10.81 -19.55 1.80
N MET A 348 9.66 -19.52 1.14
CA MET A 348 8.94 -18.30 0.75
C MET A 348 7.45 -18.49 1.07
N HIS A 349 7.09 -18.26 2.33
CA HIS A 349 5.77 -18.55 2.87
C HIS A 349 4.85 -17.33 2.73
N PHE A 350 3.83 -17.49 1.89
CA PHE A 350 2.73 -16.56 1.69
C PHE A 350 1.53 -16.92 2.57
N PHE A 351 0.76 -15.91 2.95
CA PHE A 351 -0.46 -16.08 3.74
C PHE A 351 -1.71 -15.91 2.87
N ASN A 352 -2.68 -16.79 3.04
CA ASN A 352 -3.97 -16.71 2.36
C ASN A 352 -4.86 -15.62 2.99
N PRO A 353 -5.48 -14.71 2.22
CA PRO A 353 -5.37 -14.53 0.77
C PRO A 353 -4.09 -13.81 0.35
N VAL A 354 -3.40 -14.39 -0.65
CA VAL A 354 -2.09 -13.93 -1.13
C VAL A 354 -2.13 -12.46 -1.58
N HIS A 355 -3.24 -11.96 -2.12
CA HIS A 355 -3.34 -10.56 -2.56
C HIS A 355 -3.56 -9.55 -1.42
N ARG A 356 -4.04 -9.99 -0.24
CA ARG A 356 -4.37 -9.10 0.88
C ARG A 356 -3.31 -9.09 1.96
N MET A 357 -2.75 -10.25 2.29
CA MET A 357 -1.79 -10.37 3.37
C MET A 357 -0.45 -9.77 2.94
N PRO A 358 0.05 -8.70 3.60
CA PRO A 358 1.26 -8.00 3.14
C PRO A 358 2.54 -8.78 3.45
N LEU A 359 2.53 -9.58 4.52
CA LEU A 359 3.68 -10.35 4.99
C LEU A 359 4.02 -11.50 4.05
N VAL A 360 5.32 -11.72 3.85
CA VAL A 360 5.88 -12.98 3.35
C VAL A 360 7.02 -13.37 4.27
N GLU A 361 6.96 -14.57 4.85
CA GLU A 361 8.07 -15.10 5.65
C GLU A 361 9.10 -15.72 4.72
N ILE A 362 10.35 -15.26 4.82
CA ILE A 362 11.48 -15.83 4.08
C ILE A 362 12.29 -16.68 5.06
N ILE A 363 12.20 -17.99 4.89
CA ILE A 363 12.74 -18.94 5.86
C ILE A 363 14.12 -19.40 5.40
N ARG A 364 15.14 -19.12 6.21
CA ARG A 364 16.52 -19.55 5.99
C ARG A 364 16.71 -20.96 6.54
N GLY A 365 16.91 -21.93 5.65
CA GLY A 365 17.38 -23.27 6.02
C GLY A 365 18.86 -23.27 6.37
N GLU A 366 19.36 -24.35 6.96
CA GLU A 366 20.75 -24.46 7.43
C GLU A 366 21.80 -24.20 6.34
N LYS A 367 21.49 -24.59 5.09
CA LYS A 367 22.39 -24.44 3.93
C LYS A 367 22.05 -23.27 3.02
N SER A 368 20.94 -22.55 3.25
CA SER A 368 20.50 -21.45 2.38
C SER A 368 21.54 -20.33 2.34
N SER A 369 22.01 -19.96 1.14
CA SER A 369 23.00 -18.89 0.99
C SER A 369 22.39 -17.50 1.23
N ASP A 370 23.23 -16.52 1.59
CA ASP A 370 22.80 -15.13 1.72
C ASP A 370 22.31 -14.55 0.38
N GLU A 371 22.92 -14.95 -0.73
CA GLU A 371 22.51 -14.54 -2.07
C GLU A 371 21.10 -15.03 -2.41
N THR A 372 20.79 -16.30 -2.10
CA THR A 372 19.47 -16.89 -2.27
C THR A 372 18.41 -16.13 -1.47
N ILE A 373 18.67 -15.90 -0.18
CA ILE A 373 17.74 -15.16 0.68
C ILE A 373 17.53 -13.74 0.14
N ALA A 374 18.60 -13.07 -0.32
CA ALA A 374 18.50 -11.73 -0.87
C ALA A 374 17.70 -11.70 -2.19
N LYS A 375 17.87 -12.66 -3.11
CA LYS A 375 17.06 -12.78 -4.34
C LYS A 375 15.58 -12.94 -4.03
N VAL A 376 15.23 -13.77 -3.05
CA VAL A 376 13.83 -14.00 -2.66
C VAL A 376 13.24 -12.77 -1.96
N VAL A 377 14.00 -12.10 -1.08
CA VAL A 377 13.59 -10.82 -0.46
C VAL A 377 13.39 -9.73 -1.52
N ALA A 378 14.24 -9.65 -2.54
CA ALA A 378 14.11 -8.70 -3.64
C ALA A 378 12.81 -8.93 -4.43
N TRP A 379 12.52 -10.19 -4.76
CA TRP A 379 11.29 -10.52 -5.48
C TRP A 379 10.03 -10.29 -4.64
N ALA A 380 10.02 -10.68 -3.36
CA ALA A 380 8.92 -10.36 -2.45
C ALA A 380 8.66 -8.85 -2.38
N SER A 381 9.71 -8.05 -2.25
CA SER A 381 9.61 -6.58 -2.23
C SER A 381 9.06 -6.03 -3.54
N LYS A 382 9.50 -6.56 -4.70
CA LYS A 382 8.97 -6.16 -6.02
C LYS A 382 7.49 -6.53 -6.19
N MET A 383 7.04 -7.65 -5.61
CA MET A 383 5.63 -8.02 -5.53
C MET A 383 4.79 -7.08 -4.63
N GLY A 384 5.39 -6.08 -4.01
CA GLY A 384 4.72 -5.16 -3.08
C GLY A 384 4.39 -5.83 -1.74
N LYS A 385 5.18 -6.84 -1.36
CA LYS A 385 5.10 -7.51 -0.05
C LYS A 385 6.09 -6.91 0.94
N THR A 386 5.85 -7.18 2.22
CA THR A 386 6.76 -6.87 3.32
C THR A 386 7.44 -8.18 3.74
N PRO A 387 8.63 -8.50 3.20
CA PRO A 387 9.34 -9.71 3.57
C PRO A 387 9.97 -9.60 4.96
N ILE A 388 9.91 -10.68 5.75
CA ILE A 388 10.65 -10.84 7.00
C ILE A 388 11.45 -12.13 6.93
N VAL A 389 12.76 -12.03 7.18
CA VAL A 389 13.64 -13.20 7.23
C VAL A 389 13.58 -13.84 8.61
N VAL A 390 13.33 -15.14 8.65
CA VAL A 390 13.31 -15.97 9.87
C VAL A 390 14.19 -17.20 9.66
N ASN A 391 14.72 -17.77 10.74
CA ASN A 391 15.42 -19.05 10.67
C ASN A 391 14.42 -20.20 10.68
N ASP A 392 14.83 -21.30 10.06
CA ASP A 392 14.03 -22.51 9.99
C ASP A 392 13.76 -23.12 11.38
N CYS A 393 12.50 -23.44 11.60
CA CYS A 393 12.01 -24.24 12.73
C CYS A 393 10.57 -24.69 12.41
N PRO A 394 10.07 -25.76 13.05
CA PRO A 394 8.68 -26.20 12.83
C PRO A 394 7.67 -25.07 13.09
N GLY A 395 6.84 -24.77 12.09
CA GLY A 395 5.85 -23.69 12.13
C GLY A 395 6.43 -22.27 12.01
N PHE A 396 7.74 -22.14 11.74
CA PHE A 396 8.44 -20.86 11.52
C PHE A 396 8.21 -19.86 12.65
N PHE A 397 7.80 -18.64 12.32
CA PHE A 397 7.47 -17.63 13.33
C PHE A 397 5.96 -17.48 13.49
N VAL A 398 5.23 -17.07 12.44
CA VAL A 398 3.81 -16.73 12.57
C VAL A 398 2.95 -17.92 13.02
N ASN A 399 3.08 -19.07 12.37
CA ASN A 399 2.26 -20.24 12.74
C ASN A 399 2.67 -20.76 14.13
N ARG A 400 3.97 -20.76 14.45
CA ARG A 400 4.48 -21.15 15.77
C ARG A 400 3.92 -20.30 16.90
N VAL A 401 3.85 -18.97 16.75
CA VAL A 401 3.29 -18.10 17.81
C VAL A 401 1.76 -18.08 17.82
N LEU A 402 1.12 -18.50 16.73
CA LEU A 402 -0.34 -18.64 16.64
C LEU A 402 -0.85 -19.92 17.32
N PHE A 403 -0.03 -20.97 17.38
CA PHE A 403 -0.32 -22.23 18.08
C PHE A 403 0.69 -22.47 19.23
N PRO A 404 0.55 -21.78 20.38
CA PRO A 404 1.48 -21.87 21.51
C PRO A 404 1.51 -23.22 22.22
#